data_AF-A0A9X7JL31-F1
#
_entry.id   AF-A0A9X7JL31-F1
#
_cell.length_a   1.000
_cell.length_b   1.000
_cell.length_c   1.000
_cell.angle_alpha   90.00
_cell.angle_beta   90.00
_cell.angle_gamma   90.00
#
_symmetry.space_group_name_H-M   'P 1'
#
loop_
_entity.id
_entity.type
_entity.pdbx_description
1 polymer ?
#
loop_
_entity_poly.entity_id
_entity_poly.type
_entity_poly.pdbx_seq_one_letter_code
_entity_poly.pdbx_strand_id
1 'polypeptide(L)' 'MARSGVKPTANPAVMICMDPPRYGFAGLPAAEYVTSFRVLVSVFAIADTRRREMYCKGACGHAWHNLPAATEQP' A
#
# COMPACT_ATOMS: atom_id res chain seq x y z
N MET A 1 -8.05 4.53 2.05
CA MET A 1 -8.60 3.68 0.97
C MET A 1 -9.13 4.43 -0.25
N ALA A 2 -9.61 5.68 -0.15
CA ALA A 2 -10.21 6.39 -1.29
C ALA A 2 -9.35 6.44 -2.57
N ARG A 3 -8.01 6.50 -2.43
CA ARG A 3 -7.06 6.50 -3.55
C ARG A 3 -6.75 5.12 -4.18
N SER A 4 -7.21 4.03 -3.57
CA SER A 4 -6.97 2.66 -4.06
C SER A 4 -7.85 2.29 -5.26
N GLY A 5 -8.94 3.02 -5.47
CA GLY A 5 -10.03 2.66 -6.39
C GLY A 5 -10.73 1.34 -6.02
N VAL A 6 -10.53 0.83 -4.80
CA VAL A 6 -11.22 -0.33 -4.25
C VAL A 6 -12.40 0.14 -3.40
N LYS A 7 -13.56 -0.51 -3.56
CA LYS A 7 -14.74 -0.23 -2.74
C LYS A 7 -14.43 -0.54 -1.27
N PRO A 8 -14.85 0.33 -0.31
CA PRO A 8 -14.65 0.05 1.12
C PRO A 8 -15.28 -1.27 1.59
N THR A 9 -16.31 -1.75 0.89
CA THR A 9 -17.01 -3.01 1.15
C THR A 9 -16.34 -4.24 0.55
N ALA A 10 -15.26 -4.09 -0.22
CA ALA A 10 -14.52 -5.23 -0.72
C ALA A 10 -13.91 -6.01 0.45
N ASN A 11 -13.96 -7.34 0.38
CA ASN A 11 -13.46 -8.24 1.43
C ASN A 11 -12.08 -7.82 1.98
N PRO A 12 -11.05 -7.58 1.15
CA PRO A 12 -9.74 -7.20 1.69
C PRO A 12 -9.71 -5.80 2.33
N ALA A 13 -10.56 -4.87 1.88
CA ALA A 13 -10.67 -3.54 2.48
C ALA A 13 -11.38 -3.58 3.84
N VAL A 14 -12.38 -4.46 4.01
CA VAL A 14 -13.04 -4.69 5.29
C VAL A 14 -12.07 -5.37 6.27
N MET A 15 -11.37 -6.43 5.83
CA MET A 15 -10.44 -7.20 6.68
C MET A 15 -9.37 -6.33 7.36
N ILE A 16 -8.77 -5.39 6.63
CA ILE A 16 -7.70 -4.53 7.15
C ILE A 16 -8.20 -3.40 8.07
N CYS A 17 -9.50 -3.09 8.01
CA CYS A 17 -10.14 -2.07 8.84
C CYS A 17 -10.77 -2.65 10.12
N MET A 18 -10.75 -3.97 10.32
CA MET A 18 -11.20 -4.61 11.56
C MET A 18 -10.21 -4.36 12.71
N ASP A 19 -10.69 -4.52 13.94
CA ASP A 19 -9.86 -4.46 15.15
C ASP A 19 -9.95 -5.80 15.92
N PRO A 20 -8.87 -6.62 15.96
CA PRO A 20 -7.60 -6.41 15.26
C PRO A 20 -7.73 -6.62 13.74
N PRO A 21 -6.81 -6.05 12.92
CA PRO A 21 -6.81 -6.28 11.48
C PRO A 21 -6.70 -7.77 11.17
N ARG A 22 -7.52 -8.24 10.23
CA ARG A 22 -7.46 -9.63 9.77
C ARG A 22 -6.45 -9.75 8.63
N TYR A 23 -5.50 -10.65 8.79
CA TYR A 23 -4.49 -10.99 7.79
C TYR A 23 -4.93 -12.25 7.01
N GLY A 24 -4.12 -12.69 6.04
CA GLY A 24 -4.40 -13.92 5.29
C GLY A 24 -5.00 -13.72 3.90
N PHE A 25 -4.68 -12.62 3.21
CA PHE A 25 -5.14 -12.36 1.84
C PHE A 25 -4.80 -13.49 0.85
N ALA A 26 -3.73 -14.24 1.10
CA ALA A 26 -3.36 -15.40 0.28
C ALA A 26 -4.40 -16.54 0.32
N GLY A 27 -5.19 -16.63 1.40
CA GLY A 27 -6.27 -17.62 1.54
C GLY A 27 -7.60 -17.19 0.94
N LEU A 28 -7.71 -15.97 0.39
CA LEU A 28 -8.92 -15.54 -0.32
C LEU A 28 -9.04 -16.25 -1.68
N PRO A 29 -10.25 -16.33 -2.26
CA PRO A 29 -10.42 -16.77 -3.63
C PRO A 29 -9.55 -15.95 -4.60
N ALA A 30 -9.04 -16.58 -5.66
CA ALA A 30 -8.12 -15.92 -6.60
C ALA A 30 -8.69 -14.62 -7.23
N ALA A 31 -10.02 -14.53 -7.38
CA ALA A 31 -10.71 -13.33 -7.83
C ALA A 31 -10.46 -12.09 -6.94
N GLU A 32 -10.12 -12.29 -5.66
CA GLU A 32 -9.83 -11.21 -4.71
C GLU A 32 -8.37 -10.75 -4.73
N TYR A 33 -7.47 -11.44 -5.44
CA TYR A 33 -6.04 -11.14 -5.37
C TYR A 33 -5.69 -9.76 -5.91
N VAL A 34 -6.26 -9.37 -7.04
CA VAL A 34 -6.03 -8.03 -7.63
C VAL A 34 -6.51 -6.94 -6.67
N THR A 35 -7.69 -7.12 -6.09
CA THR A 35 -8.26 -6.18 -5.12
C THR A 35 -7.41 -6.13 -3.85
N SER A 36 -6.98 -7.28 -3.34
CA SER A 36 -6.12 -7.40 -2.15
C SER A 36 -4.79 -6.69 -2.37
N PHE A 37 -4.15 -6.91 -3.53
CA PHE A 37 -2.91 -6.24 -3.90
C PHE A 37 -3.08 -4.71 -3.92
N ARG A 38 -4.15 -4.21 -4.54
CA ARG A 38 -4.43 -2.76 -4.57
C ARG A 38 -4.62 -2.17 -3.17
N VAL A 39 -5.32 -2.88 -2.28
CA VAL A 39 -5.50 -2.48 -0.88
C VAL A 39 -4.15 -2.40 -0.17
N LEU A 40 -3.34 -3.45 -0.26
CA LEU A 40 -2.02 -3.52 0.38
C LEU A 40 -1.07 -2.41 -0.09
N VAL A 41 -0.94 -2.23 -1.40
CA VAL A 41 -0.10 -1.17 -1.99
C VAL A 41 -0.58 0.22 -1.55
N SER A 42 -1.90 0.43 -1.48
CA SER A 42 -2.45 1.72 -1.05
C SER A 42 -2.18 2.02 0.43
N VAL A 43 -2.30 1.02 1.30
CA VAL A 43 -1.96 1.16 2.72
C VAL A 43 -0.46 1.41 2.89
N PHE A 44 0.36 0.65 2.17
CA PHE A 44 1.81 0.84 2.18
C PHE A 44 2.18 2.25 1.74
N ALA A 45 1.62 2.77 0.65
CA ALA A 45 1.88 4.12 0.17
C ALA A 45 1.49 5.20 1.20
N ILE A 46 0.35 5.06 1.87
CA ILE A 46 -0.06 6.00 2.93
C ILE A 46 0.89 5.94 4.12
N ALA A 47 1.24 4.73 4.57
CA ALA A 47 2.18 4.54 5.67
C ALA A 47 3.57 5.09 5.33
N ASP A 48 4.04 4.87 4.09
CA ASP A 48 5.31 5.37 3.60
C ASP A 48 5.34 6.90 3.56
N THR A 49 4.29 7.54 3.04
CA THR A 49 4.18 9.01 3.03
C THR A 49 4.22 9.58 4.45
N ARG A 50 3.42 9.04 5.38
CA ARG A 50 3.43 9.46 6.78
C ARG A 50 4.80 9.30 7.41
N ARG A 51 5.46 8.16 7.14
CA ARG A 51 6.80 7.89 7.63
C ARG A 51 7.81 8.90 7.08
N ARG A 52 7.70 9.26 5.78
CA ARG A 52 8.56 10.27 5.14
C ARG A 52 8.40 11.64 5.79
N GLU A 53 7.17 12.07 6.00
CA GLU A 53 6.82 13.36 6.59
C GLU A 53 7.27 13.47 8.06
N MET A 54 7.08 12.41 8.85
CA MET A 54 7.35 12.45 10.29
C MET A 54 8.81 12.17 10.65
N TYR A 55 9.41 11.15 10.03
CA TYR A 55 10.71 10.62 10.47
C TYR A 55 11.85 10.95 9.51
N CYS A 56 11.58 11.00 8.21
CA CYS A 56 12.66 11.18 7.23
C CYS A 56 12.97 12.64 6.91
N LYS A 57 12.01 13.57 7.02
CA LYS A 57 12.18 15.05 6.89
C LYS A 57 13.24 15.52 5.86
N GLY A 58 13.36 14.85 4.72
CA GLY A 58 14.33 15.21 3.67
C GLY A 58 15.79 14.75 3.87
N ALA A 59 16.12 14.07 4.98
CA ALA A 59 17.47 13.54 5.28
C ALA A 59 17.58 12.02 5.07
N CYS A 60 16.65 11.41 4.34
CA CYS A 60 16.67 9.98 4.13
C CYS A 60 17.78 9.55 3.15
N GLY A 61 18.79 8.84 3.67
CA GLY A 61 19.83 8.19 2.87
C GLY A 61 19.48 6.78 2.36
N HIS A 62 18.27 6.28 2.58
CA HIS A 62 17.93 4.92 2.18
C HIS A 62 17.77 4.81 0.66
N ALA A 63 18.47 3.83 0.06
CA ALA A 63 18.47 3.60 -1.38
C ALA A 63 17.07 3.37 -1.98
N TRP A 64 16.15 2.77 -1.23
CA TRP A 64 14.77 2.52 -1.67
C TRP A 64 13.86 3.76 -1.64
N HIS A 65 14.27 4.87 -1.02
CA HIS A 65 13.57 6.16 -1.14
C HIS A 65 14.14 7.06 -2.23
N ASN A 66 15.38 6.81 -2.64
CA ASN A 66 16.10 7.53 -3.67
C ASN A 66 16.31 6.64 -4.90
N LEU A 67 15.28 5.88 -5.28
CA LEU A 67 15.33 5.14 -6.54
C LEU A 67 15.52 6.17 -7.67
N PRO A 68 16.50 5.97 -8.56
CA PRO A 68 16.67 6.86 -9.70
C PRO A 68 15.37 6.87 -10.49
N ALA A 69 14.94 8.07 -10.92
CA ALA A 69 13.82 8.16 -11.85
C ALA A 69 14.14 7.26 -13.04
N ALA A 70 13.17 6.44 -13.48
CA ALA A 70 13.34 5.62 -14.66
C ALA A 70 13.71 6.57 -15.80
N THR A 71 14.94 6.45 -16.30
CA THR A 71 15.35 7.13 -17.51
C THR A 71 14.51 6.53 -18.63
N GLU A 72 13.51 7.26 -19.13
CA GLU A 72 12.92 6.96 -20.44
C GLU A 72 14.07 6.93 -21.44
N GLN A 73 14.39 5.72 -21.93
CA GLN A 73 15.35 5.57 -23.02
C GLN A 73 14.69 6.12 -24.29
N PRO A 74 15.40 6.93 -25.08
CA PRO A 74 14.87 7.55 -26.30
C PRO A 74 14.54 6.52 -27.39
#